data_AF-A0A820QEY6-F1
#
_entry.id   AF-A0A820QEY6-F1
#
_cell.length_a   1.000
_cell.length_b   1.000
_cell.length_c   1.000
_cell.angle_alpha   90.00
_cell.angle_beta   90.00
_cell.angle_gamma   90.00
#
_symmetry.space_group_name_H-M   'P 1'
#
loop_
_entity.id
_entity.type
_entity.pdbx_description
1 polymer ?
#
loop_
_entity_poly.entity_id
_entity_poly.type
_entity_poly.pdbx_seq_one_letter_code
_entity_poly.pdbx_strand_id
1 'polypeptide(L)'
;QVIHGNAINIIEPIKHSFDNIAANSESLRIPRSAHTIQLVINDDLKQISSIQSALAKVSKIANLSHRSTIFPEKLEHIGRSILKANKTRWNRQFSTVAKVLNIPPSELNEILVFVKYKDFCLL
;
A
#
# COMPACT_ATOMS: atom_id res chain seq x y z
N GLN A 1 -19.51 -20.26 -47.49
CA GLN A 1 -20.14 -19.03 -46.97
C GLN A 1 -19.62 -18.80 -45.56
N VAL A 2 -18.99 -17.65 -45.33
CA VAL A 2 -18.36 -17.28 -44.06
C VAL A 2 -19.45 -16.82 -43.11
N ILE A 3 -19.63 -17.51 -41.97
CA ILE A 3 -20.50 -17.05 -40.88
C ILE A 3 -19.73 -15.95 -40.14
N HIS A 4 -19.96 -14.70 -40.54
CA HIS A 4 -19.47 -13.52 -39.83
C HIS A 4 -20.30 -13.34 -38.54
N GLY A 5 -19.60 -13.11 -37.44
CA GLY A 5 -20.10 -13.22 -36.08
C GLY A 5 -21.18 -12.22 -35.68
N ASN A 6 -21.99 -12.64 -34.72
CA ASN A 6 -22.79 -11.76 -33.87
C ASN A 6 -22.31 -11.97 -32.43
N ALA A 7 -21.12 -11.44 -32.12
CA ALA A 7 -20.79 -11.13 -30.74
C ALA A 7 -21.73 -9.99 -30.34
N ILE A 8 -22.80 -10.32 -29.61
CA ILE A 8 -23.70 -9.35 -29.00
C ILE A 8 -22.81 -8.34 -28.28
N ASN A 9 -22.76 -7.11 -28.77
CA ASN A 9 -21.86 -6.08 -28.24
C ASN A 9 -22.48 -5.53 -26.95
N ILE A 10 -22.39 -6.31 -25.87
CA ILE A 10 -22.97 -6.02 -24.55
C ILE A 10 -22.39 -4.71 -23.96
N ILE A 11 -21.28 -4.22 -24.51
CA ILE A 11 -20.60 -2.99 -24.09
C ILE A 11 -21.46 -1.75 -24.36
N GLU A 12 -22.18 -1.70 -25.48
CA GLU A 12 -23.00 -0.54 -25.86
C GLU A 12 -24.20 -0.31 -24.93
N PRO A 13 -25.02 -1.33 -24.62
CA PRO A 13 -26.11 -1.21 -23.67
C PRO A 13 -25.61 -0.84 -22.25
N ILE A 14 -24.51 -1.45 -21.82
CA ILE A 14 -23.90 -1.17 -20.51
C ILE A 14 -23.44 0.30 -20.44
N LYS A 15 -22.75 0.77 -21.47
CA LYS A 15 -22.27 2.15 -21.56
C LYS A 15 -23.45 3.14 -21.50
N HIS A 16 -24.50 2.89 -22.27
CA HIS A 16 -25.69 3.73 -22.28
C HIS A 16 -26.40 3.77 -20.92
N SER A 17 -26.43 2.66 -20.17
CA SER A 17 -26.93 2.67 -18.79
C SER A 17 -26.08 3.53 -17.85
N PHE A 18 -24.75 3.48 -17.94
CA PHE A 18 -23.87 4.31 -17.13
C PHE A 18 -23.99 5.81 -17.47
N ASP A 19 -24.09 6.14 -18.75
CA ASP A 19 -24.24 7.53 -19.21
C ASP A 19 -25.58 8.13 -18.72
N ASN A 20 -26.66 7.34 -18.73
CA ASN A 20 -27.96 7.77 -18.19
C ASN A 20 -27.97 7.93 -16.67
N ILE A 21 -27.23 7.10 -15.93
CA ILE A 21 -27.07 7.26 -14.47
C ILE A 21 -26.29 8.55 -14.16
N ALA A 22 -25.28 8.87 -14.96
CA ALA A 22 -24.50 10.10 -14.80
C ALA A 22 -25.30 11.37 -15.17
N ALA A 23 -26.19 11.29 -16.17
CA ALA A 23 -27.00 12.42 -16.64
C ALA A 23 -28.19 12.76 -15.73
N ASN A 24 -28.81 11.76 -15.07
CA ASN A 24 -30.03 11.94 -14.26
C ASN A 24 -29.77 12.21 -12.78
N SER A 25 -28.51 12.42 -12.39
CA SER A 25 -28.16 12.62 -11.00
C SER A 25 -27.67 14.04 -10.74
N GLU A 26 -28.49 14.85 -10.08
CA GLU A 26 -27.96 15.91 -9.24
C GLU A 26 -27.03 15.24 -8.19
N SER A 27 -25.73 15.27 -8.45
CA SER A 27 -24.65 14.84 -7.56
C SER A 27 -24.57 13.35 -7.17
N LEU A 28 -24.72 12.38 -8.10
CA LEU A 28 -24.25 11.01 -7.78
C LEU A 28 -22.73 11.02 -7.65
N ARG A 29 -22.24 11.06 -6.41
CA ARG A 29 -20.82 10.88 -6.11
C ARG A 29 -20.49 9.40 -6.23
N ILE A 30 -20.06 8.97 -7.41
CA ILE A 30 -19.62 7.59 -7.63
C ILE A 30 -18.39 7.30 -6.77
N PRO A 31 -18.43 6.31 -5.87
CA PRO A 31 -17.24 5.91 -5.11
C PRO A 31 -16.15 5.45 -6.07
N ARG A 32 -14.94 5.96 -5.91
CA ARG A 32 -13.80 5.49 -6.70
C ARG A 32 -13.55 4.03 -6.33
N SER A 33 -13.72 3.11 -7.27
CA SER A 33 -13.55 1.66 -7.09
C SER A 33 -12.25 1.29 -6.39
N ALA A 34 -11.15 1.96 -6.74
CA ALA A 34 -9.86 1.71 -6.12
C ALA A 34 -9.82 2.15 -4.62
N HIS A 35 -10.62 3.15 -4.20
CA HIS A 35 -10.72 3.55 -2.79
C HIS A 35 -11.49 2.50 -2.00
N THR A 36 -12.54 1.91 -2.59
CA THR A 36 -13.25 0.77 -2.03
C THR A 36 -12.31 -0.42 -1.84
N ILE A 37 -11.51 -0.77 -2.85
CA ILE A 37 -10.51 -1.84 -2.74
C ILE A 37 -9.50 -1.54 -1.62
N GLN A 38 -9.03 -0.29 -1.53
CA GLN A 38 -8.11 0.12 -0.45
C GLN A 38 -8.75 -0.07 0.93
N LEU A 39 -10.03 0.27 1.11
CA LEU A 39 -10.73 0.09 2.38
C LEU A 39 -10.87 -1.39 2.73
N VAL A 40 -11.34 -2.21 1.78
CA VAL A 40 -11.50 -3.67 1.98
C VAL A 40 -10.16 -4.30 2.41
N ILE A 41 -9.09 -4.04 1.66
CA ILE A 41 -7.76 -4.56 2.01
C ILE A 41 -7.32 -4.10 3.39
N ASN A 42 -7.51 -2.83 3.73
CA ASN A 42 -7.12 -2.33 5.06
C ASN A 42 -7.93 -2.96 6.19
N ASP A 43 -9.21 -3.20 5.97
CA ASP A 43 -10.08 -3.79 7.00
C ASP A 43 -9.80 -5.28 7.17
N ASP A 44 -9.52 -6.01 6.09
CA ASP A 44 -9.06 -7.40 6.16
C ASP A 44 -7.71 -7.51 6.86
N LEU A 45 -6.74 -6.64 6.53
CA LEU A 45 -5.43 -6.62 7.20
C LEU A 45 -5.53 -6.31 8.70
N LYS A 46 -6.55 -5.57 9.14
CA LYS A 46 -6.82 -5.36 10.57
C LYS A 46 -7.43 -6.60 11.23
N GLN A 47 -8.13 -7.46 10.50
CA GLN A 47 -8.74 -8.66 11.08
C GLN A 47 -7.75 -9.83 11.20
N ILE A 48 -6.70 -9.85 10.38
CA ILE A 48 -5.69 -10.91 10.39
C ILE A 48 -4.71 -10.71 11.55
N SER A 49 -4.97 -11.37 12.68
CA SER A 49 -4.16 -11.26 13.91
C SER A 49 -2.69 -11.70 13.73
N SER A 50 -2.43 -12.68 12.85
CA SER A 50 -1.10 -13.24 12.62
C SER A 50 -0.09 -12.24 12.04
N ILE A 51 -0.55 -11.26 11.27
CA ILE A 51 0.31 -10.27 10.61
C ILE A 51 0.33 -8.91 11.34
N GLN A 52 -0.60 -8.66 12.26
CA GLN A 52 -0.70 -7.39 12.96
C GLN A 52 0.60 -7.02 13.70
N SER A 53 1.21 -7.99 14.38
CA SER A 53 2.48 -7.78 15.10
C SER A 53 3.61 -7.37 14.13
N ALA A 54 3.70 -8.03 12.98
CA ALA A 54 4.70 -7.72 11.96
C ALA A 54 4.45 -6.32 11.34
N LEU A 55 3.20 -6.00 11.00
CA LEU A 55 2.81 -4.69 10.49
C LEU A 55 3.06 -3.57 11.51
N ALA A 56 2.85 -3.84 12.80
CA ALA A 56 3.16 -2.90 13.87
C ALA A 56 4.68 -2.65 13.98
N LYS A 57 5.52 -3.69 13.88
CA LYS A 57 6.98 -3.55 13.82
C LYS A 57 7.41 -2.69 12.63
N VAL A 58 6.92 -3.01 11.43
CA VAL A 58 7.20 -2.22 10.20
C VAL A 58 6.78 -0.76 10.36
N SER A 59 5.59 -0.51 10.94
CA SER A 59 5.10 0.85 11.16
C SER A 59 5.98 1.62 12.16
N LYS A 60 6.48 0.96 13.20
CA LYS A 60 7.41 1.56 14.17
C LYS A 60 8.78 1.84 13.54
N ILE A 61 9.31 0.93 12.73
CA ILE A 61 10.56 1.13 11.98
C ILE A 61 10.42 2.35 11.05
N ALA A 62 9.29 2.45 10.33
CA ALA A 62 9.01 3.61 9.48
C ALA A 62 8.86 4.91 10.28
N ASN A 63 8.22 4.87 11.45
CA ASN A 63 8.15 6.01 12.36
C ASN A 63 9.54 6.41 12.88
N LEU A 64 10.44 5.45 13.09
CA LEU A 64 11.81 5.72 13.51
C LEU A 64 12.57 6.48 12.41
N SER A 65 12.38 6.12 11.14
CA SER A 65 12.91 6.92 10.01
C SER A 65 12.36 8.34 9.94
N HIS A 66 11.16 8.58 10.45
CA HIS A 66 10.56 9.92 10.46
C HIS A 66 10.97 10.77 11.67
N ARG A 67 11.21 10.14 12.83
CA ARG A 67 11.38 10.84 14.11
C ARG A 67 12.81 10.85 14.64
N SER A 68 13.67 9.96 14.16
CA SER A 68 15.08 9.92 14.52
C SER A 68 15.92 10.61 13.45
N THR A 69 17.01 11.24 13.87
CA THR A 69 18.08 11.72 12.97
C THR A 69 19.09 10.61 12.69
N ILE A 70 19.45 9.83 13.71
CA ILE A 70 20.48 8.78 13.65
C ILE A 70 20.05 7.59 12.78
N PHE A 71 18.78 7.17 12.86
CA PHE A 71 18.30 6.01 12.13
C PHE A 71 18.31 6.17 10.59
N PRO A 72 17.74 7.25 10.00
CA PRO A 72 17.85 7.47 8.56
C PRO A 72 19.30 7.66 8.09
N GLU A 73 20.16 8.33 8.86
CA GLU A 73 21.59 8.48 8.53
C GLU A 73 22.29 7.11 8.42
N LYS A 74 22.00 6.18 9.34
CA LYS A 74 22.57 4.82 9.29
C LYS A 74 22.04 4.00 8.12
N LEU A 75 20.77 4.18 7.76
CA LEU A 75 20.20 3.56 6.55
C LEU A 75 20.88 4.12 5.29
N GLU A 76 21.11 5.42 5.22
CA GLU A 76 21.82 6.04 4.09
C GLU A 76 23.26 5.55 3.97
N HIS A 77 23.93 5.27 5.10
CA HIS A 77 25.28 4.71 5.11
C HIS A 77 25.35 3.29 4.49
N ILE A 78 24.28 2.50 4.57
CA ILE A 78 24.15 1.21 3.87
C ILE A 78 23.49 1.37 2.48
N GLY A 79 23.33 2.60 1.99
CA GLY A 79 22.75 2.89 0.68
C GLY A 79 21.23 2.63 0.59
N ARG A 80 20.53 2.57 1.73
CA ARG A 80 19.10 2.28 1.80
C ARG A 80 18.32 3.46 2.37
N SER A 81 17.05 3.56 2.00
CA SER A 81 16.14 4.53 2.62
C SER A 81 14.71 4.03 2.58
N ILE A 82 14.04 4.16 3.72
CA ILE A 82 12.59 3.90 3.85
C ILE A 82 11.80 5.11 3.32
N LEU A 83 12.46 6.28 3.22
CA LEU A 83 11.87 7.52 2.74
C LEU A 83 12.16 7.72 1.25
N LYS A 84 11.08 7.75 0.47
CA LYS A 84 11.01 8.43 -0.82
C LYS A 84 9.59 8.93 -0.90
N ALA A 85 9.41 10.24 -1.02
CA ALA A 85 8.11 10.91 -0.98
C ALA A 85 7.09 10.09 -1.79
N ASN A 86 6.09 9.53 -1.12
CA ASN A 86 5.06 8.77 -1.81
C ASN A 86 4.21 9.77 -2.60
N LYS A 87 4.31 9.73 -3.93
CA LYS A 87 3.47 10.54 -4.84
C LYS A 87 1.97 10.24 -4.68
N THR A 88 1.56 9.16 -4.00
CA THR A 88 0.15 8.86 -3.74
C THR A 88 -0.10 8.30 -2.33
N ARG A 89 -1.14 8.81 -1.67
CA ARG A 89 -1.64 8.37 -0.34
C ARG A 89 -2.16 6.91 -0.33
N TRP A 90 -2.42 6.36 -1.52
CA TRP A 90 -3.22 5.15 -1.75
C TRP A 90 -2.52 3.85 -1.36
N ASN A 91 -1.19 3.80 -1.39
CA ASN A 91 -0.40 2.58 -1.19
C ASN A 91 0.71 2.75 -0.14
N ARG A 92 0.53 3.68 0.81
CA ARG A 92 1.57 4.01 1.79
C ARG A 92 2.00 2.81 2.61
N GLN A 93 1.06 2.04 3.16
CA GLN A 93 1.37 0.89 4.00
C GLN A 93 2.10 -0.20 3.22
N PHE A 94 1.63 -0.56 2.04
CA PHE A 94 2.31 -1.50 1.14
C PHE A 94 3.72 -1.03 0.78
N SER A 95 3.87 0.23 0.38
CA SER A 95 5.17 0.81 0.02
C SER A 95 6.14 0.80 1.19
N THR A 96 5.65 1.07 2.40
CA THR A 96 6.46 1.00 3.62
C THR A 96 6.92 -0.42 3.90
N VAL A 97 6.00 -1.40 3.86
CA VAL A 97 6.33 -2.83 4.05
C VAL A 97 7.37 -3.28 3.02
N ALA A 98 7.14 -2.98 1.74
CA ALA A 98 8.06 -3.36 0.66
C ALA A 98 9.46 -2.78 0.85
N LYS A 99 9.58 -1.51 1.28
CA LYS A 99 10.88 -0.89 1.55
C LYS A 99 11.61 -1.51 2.74
N VAL A 100 10.89 -1.82 3.82
CA VAL A 100 11.48 -2.48 4.99
C VAL A 100 11.96 -3.89 4.62
N LEU A 101 11.18 -4.64 3.85
CA LEU A 101 11.55 -5.98 3.38
C LEU A 101 12.71 -5.99 2.38
N ASN A 102 12.97 -4.87 1.70
CA ASN A 102 14.11 -4.73 0.78
C ASN A 102 15.44 -4.43 1.50
N ILE A 103 15.42 -4.25 2.82
CA ILE A 103 16.62 -4.11 3.64
C ILE A 103 16.97 -5.50 4.18
N PRO A 104 18.21 -5.99 4.00
CA PRO A 104 18.64 -7.26 4.56
C PRO A 104 18.36 -7.31 6.08
N PRO A 105 17.77 -8.40 6.61
CA PRO A 105 17.45 -8.51 8.03
C PRO A 105 18.67 -8.37 8.94
N SER A 106 19.84 -8.87 8.54
CA SER A 106 21.10 -8.72 9.28
C SER A 106 21.49 -7.25 9.48
N GLU A 107 21.55 -6.49 8.40
CA GLU A 107 21.90 -5.06 8.41
C GLU A 107 20.85 -4.24 9.18
N LEU A 108 19.56 -4.52 8.96
CA LEU A 108 18.49 -3.82 9.66
C LEU A 108 18.52 -4.09 11.17
N ASN A 109 18.73 -5.35 11.57
CA ASN A 109 18.80 -5.73 12.98
C ASN A 109 20.01 -5.12 13.67
N GLU A 110 21.18 -5.05 13.02
CA GLU A 110 22.37 -4.37 13.56
C GLU A 110 22.08 -2.89 13.85
N ILE A 111 21.45 -2.19 12.91
CA ILE A 111 21.07 -0.78 13.09
C ILE A 111 20.02 -0.65 14.22
N LEU A 112 19.01 -1.53 14.27
CA LEU A 112 17.99 -1.50 15.32
C LEU A 112 18.57 -1.79 16.71
N VAL A 113 19.52 -2.71 16.81
CA VAL A 113 20.27 -3.00 18.04
C VAL A 113 21.08 -1.77 18.47
N PHE A 114 21.78 -1.12 17.54
CA PHE A 114 22.57 0.08 17.79
C PHE A 114 21.72 1.24 18.32
N VAL A 115 20.53 1.46 17.74
CA VAL A 115 19.61 2.53 18.16
C VAL A 115 18.75 2.11 19.38
N LYS A 116 19.07 0.97 20.02
CA LYS A 116 18.37 0.42 21.22
C LYS A 116 16.90 0.04 21.00
N TYR A 117 16.53 -0.35 19.78
CA TYR A 117 15.18 -0.80 19.39
C TYR A 117 15.14 -2.31 19.08
N LYS A 118 15.71 -3.12 19.98
CA LYS A 118 15.86 -4.57 19.81
C LYS A 118 14.54 -5.33 19.64
N ASP A 119 13.46 -4.85 20.26
CA ASP A 119 12.13 -5.46 20.19
C ASP A 119 11.54 -5.45 18.76
N PHE A 120 12.12 -4.67 17.86
CA PHE A 120 11.69 -4.55 16.47
C PHE A 120 12.56 -5.33 15.49
N CYS A 121 13.53 -6.10 15.97
CA CYS A 121 14.30 -6.99 15.09
C CYS A 121 13.37 -7.96 14.37
N LEU A 122 13.68 -8.21 13.11
CA LEU A 122 13.06 -9.23 12.29
C LEU A 122 13.79 -10.56 12.57
N LEU A 123 13.04 -11.64 12.75
CA LEU A 123 13.60 -12.99 12.95
C LEU A 123 14.34 -13.46 11.70
#